data_AF-A0AAX3GYF8-F1
#
_entry.id   AF-A0AAX3GYF8-F1
#
_cell.length_a   1.000
_cell.length_b   1.000
_cell.length_c   1.000
_cell.angle_alpha   90.00
_cell.angle_beta   90.00
_cell.angle_gamma   90.00
#
_symmetry.space_group_name_H-M   'P 1'
#
loop_
_entity.id
_entity.type
_entity.pdbx_description
1 polymer ?
#
loop_
_entity_poly.entity_id
_entity_poly.type
_entity_poly.pdbx_seq_one_letter_code
_entity_poly.pdbx_strand_id
1 'polypeptide(L)' 'MTKTMICDYCNKVINNNSEYITFHKKNYVKTSVCINCVLKLMDKTKENK' A
#
# COMPACT_ATOMS: atom_id res chain seq x y z
N MET A 1 -13.37 -13.29 11.94
CA MET A 1 -12.09 -12.59 12.17
C MET A 1 -11.93 -11.51 11.11
N THR A 2 -12.02 -10.24 11.49
CA THR A 2 -11.71 -9.11 10.60
C THR A 2 -10.21 -9.12 10.36
N LYS A 3 -9.77 -9.38 9.12
CA LYS A 3 -8.34 -9.29 8.77
C LYS A 3 -7.96 -7.81 8.73
N THR A 4 -7.40 -7.34 9.83
CA THR A 4 -6.81 -6.01 9.92
C THR A 4 -5.42 -6.06 9.28
N MET A 5 -5.22 -5.33 8.18
CA MET A 5 -3.91 -5.20 7.54
C MET A 5 -3.29 -3.87 7.92
N ILE A 6 -1.97 -3.74 7.85
CA ILE A 6 -1.27 -2.47 8.12
C ILE A 6 -0.58 -2.04 6.83
N CYS A 7 -0.65 -0.75 6.52
CA CYS A 7 0.09 -0.17 5.41
C CYS A 7 1.57 -0.08 5.76
N ASP A 8 2.44 -0.78 5.03
CA ASP A 8 3.91 -0.74 5.20
C ASP A 8 4.53 0.65 4.99
N TYR A 9 3.83 1.57 4.33
CA TYR A 9 4.35 2.91 4.01
C TYR A 9 4.00 3.98 5.04
N CYS A 10 2.84 3.87 5.70
CA CYS A 10 2.38 4.90 6.62
C CYS A 10 1.91 4.34 7.97
N ASN A 11 2.07 3.04 8.20
CA ASN A 11 1.66 2.31 9.40
C ASN A 11 0.19 2.51 9.79
N LYS A 12 -0.66 2.96 8.84
CA LYS A 12 -2.10 3.07 9.06
C LYS A 12 -2.76 1.72 8.90
N VAL A 13 -3.76 1.49 9.74
CA VAL A 13 -4.64 0.33 9.63
C VAL A 13 -5.44 0.40 8.33
N ILE A 14 -5.34 -0.67 7.55
CA ILE A 14 -6.17 -0.96 6.39
C ILE A 14 -7.27 -1.89 6.89
N ASN A 15 -8.49 -1.36 6.92
CA ASN A 15 -9.66 -2.15 7.27
C ASN A 15 -10.21 -2.85 6.02
N ASN A 16 -11.09 -3.83 6.17
CA ASN A 16 -11.62 -4.61 5.04
C ASN A 16 -12.42 -3.75 4.02
N ASN A 17 -12.90 -2.58 4.46
CA ASN A 17 -13.56 -1.57 3.61
C ASN A 17 -12.59 -0.58 2.95
N SER A 18 -11.31 -0.59 3.31
CA SER A 18 -10.31 0.32 2.76
C SER A 18 -9.69 -0.30 1.52
N GLU A 19 -9.62 0.45 0.43
CA GLU A 19 -8.88 0.02 -0.76
C GLU A 19 -7.38 -0.01 -0.48
N TYR A 20 -6.74 -1.13 -0.83
CA TYR A 20 -5.30 -1.33 -0.71
C TYR A 20 -4.79 -2.19 -1.85
N ILE A 21 -3.51 -2.03 -2.16
CA ILE A 21 -2.80 -2.86 -3.10
C ILE A 21 -1.80 -3.69 -2.31
N THR A 22 -1.73 -4.97 -2.65
CA THR A 22 -0.67 -5.84 -2.15
C THR A 22 0.19 -6.28 -3.31
N PHE A 23 1.50 -6.12 -3.19
CA PHE A 23 2.45 -6.59 -4.19
C PHE A 23 3.55 -7.43 -3.53
N HIS A 24 4.15 -8.30 -4.35
CA HIS A 24 5.26 -9.15 -3.94
C HIS A 24 6.56 -8.47 -4.37
N LYS A 25 7.44 -8.14 -3.42
CA LYS A 25 8.81 -7.73 -3.74
C LYS A 25 9.64 -8.96 -4.17
N LYS A 26 10.73 -8.73 -4.91
CA LYS A 26 11.69 -9.75 -5.39
C LYS A 26 12.19 -10.73 -4.29
N ASN A 27 12.10 -10.36 -3.02
CA ASN A 27 12.49 -11.19 -1.87
C ASN A 27 11.32 -11.91 -1.18
N TYR A 28 10.19 -12.14 -1.86
CA TYR A 28 8.98 -12.79 -1.31
C TYR A 28 8.31 -12.04 -0.14
N VAL A 29 8.76 -10.82 0.15
CA VAL A 29 8.10 -9.95 1.12
C VAL A 29 6.81 -9.42 0.51
N LYS A 30 5.69 -9.82 1.12
CA LYS A 30 4.36 -9.29 0.80
C LYS A 30 4.26 -7.90 1.42
N THR A 31 4.10 -6.88 0.59
CA THR A 31 3.96 -5.49 1.05
C THR A 31 2.54 -5.03 0.80
N SER A 32 1.88 -4.54 1.85
CA SER A 32 0.51 -4.03 1.76
C SER A 32 0.53 -2.51 1.87
N VAL A 33 -0.07 -1.84 0.89
CA VAL A 33 -0.01 -0.38 0.78
C VAL A 33 -1.42 0.16 0.57
N CYS A 34 -1.83 1.12 1.40
CA CYS A 34 -3.13 1.76 1.26
C CYS A 34 -3.17 2.63 0.00
N ILE A 35 -4.36 2.78 -0.59
CA ILE A 35 -4.53 3.50 -1.85
C ILE A 35 -3.97 4.94 -1.81
N ASN A 36 -4.11 5.64 -0.69
CA ASN A 36 -3.56 6.99 -0.51
C ASN A 36 -2.03 7.04 -0.67
N CYS A 37 -1.32 6.02 -0.18
CA CYS A 37 0.14 5.92 -0.36
C CYS A 37 0.49 5.56 -1.80
N VAL A 38 -0.28 4.68 -2.44
CA VAL A 38 -0.08 4.34 -3.85
C VAL A 38 -0.25 5.55 -4.75
N LEU A 39 -1.33 6.33 -4.56
CA LEU A 39 -1.57 7.55 -5.33
C LEU A 39 -0.41 8.54 -5.21
N LYS A 40 0.10 8.77 -3.99
CA LYS A 40 1.28 9.62 -3.77
C LYS A 40 2.55 9.10 -4.48
N LEU A 41 2.73 7.79 -4.57
CA LEU A 41 3.87 7.19 -5.28
C LEU A 41 3.71 7.34 -6.80
N MET A 42 2.50 7.17 -7.32
CA MET A 42 2.20 7.35 -8.74
C MET A 42 2.36 8.82 -9.17
N ASP A 43 1.94 9.76 -8.33
CA ASP A 43 2.11 11.20 -8.58
C ASP A 43 3.59 11.59 -8.66
N LYS A 44 4.41 11.14 -7.68
CA LYS A 44 5.86 11.36 -7.69
C LYS A 44 6.58 10.77 -8.91
N THR A 45 6.02 9.74 -9.52
CA THR A 45 6.59 9.10 -10.72
C THR A 45 6.31 9.91 -11.98
N LYS A 46 5.20 10.68 -12.01
CA LYS A 46 4.88 11.57 -13.12
C LYS A 46 5.72 12.85 -13.15
N GLU A 47 6.18 13.31 -11.98
CA GLU A 47 6.99 14.54 -11.87
C GLU A 47 8.48 14.35 -12.26
N ASN A 48 8.94 13.10 -12.43
CA ASN A 48 10.31 12.78 -12.85
C ASN A 48 10.42 12.43 -14.35
N LYS A 49 9.48 12.87 -15.19
CA LYS A 49 9.50 12.64 -16.64
C LYS A 49 9.27 13.94 -17.39
#